data_AF-A0AAU5WUZ4-F1
#
_entry.id   AF-A0AAU5WUZ4-F1
#
_cell.length_a   1.000
_cell.length_b   1.000
_cell.length_c   1.000
_cell.angle_alpha   90.00
_cell.angle_beta   90.00
_cell.angle_gamma   90.00
#
_symmetry.space_group_name_H-M   'P 1'
#
loop_
_entity.id
_entity.type
_entity.pdbx_description
1 polymer ?
#
loop_
_entity_poly.entity_id
_entity_poly.type
_entity_poly.pdbx_seq_one_letter_code
_entity_poly.pdbx_strand_id
1 'polypeptide(L)'
;MRTVTAAALDLCCVVAFVLIGRASHSEGETLAGAATTAWPFLAGLLIGWLVTRGWRRPAALVATGAGVWVATVAAGMALRAVSGQGIAVTFVLVTLVFLGLAMFGWRAVAGRRMAT
;
A
#
# COMPACT_ATOMS: atom_id res chain seq x y z
N MET A 1 -18.36 2.99 5.94
CA MET A 1 -17.52 1.78 5.79
C MET A 1 -16.84 1.47 7.12
N ARG A 2 -16.78 0.19 7.53
CA ARG A 2 -16.09 -0.23 8.76
C ARG A 2 -14.56 -0.08 8.61
N THR A 3 -13.89 0.40 9.64
CA THR A 3 -12.42 0.57 9.69
C THR A 3 -11.67 -0.69 9.31
N VAL A 4 -12.10 -1.85 9.84
CA VAL A 4 -11.49 -3.16 9.54
C VAL A 4 -11.54 -3.47 8.05
N THR A 5 -12.68 -3.21 7.39
CA THR A 5 -12.83 -3.45 5.95
C THR A 5 -11.88 -2.58 5.12
N ALA A 6 -11.74 -1.29 5.47
CA ALA A 6 -10.84 -0.39 4.78
C ALA A 6 -9.36 -0.76 4.98
N ALA A 7 -8.97 -1.12 6.21
CA ALA A 7 -7.62 -1.58 6.50
C ALA A 7 -7.30 -2.89 5.77
N ALA A 8 -8.27 -3.81 5.70
CA ALA A 8 -8.12 -5.06 4.94
C ALA A 8 -7.97 -4.79 3.42
N LEU A 9 -8.71 -3.85 2.86
CA LEU A 9 -8.56 -3.47 1.45
C LEU A 9 -7.17 -2.89 1.16
N ASP A 10 -6.67 -1.99 2.00
CA ASP A 10 -5.32 -1.46 1.86
C ASP A 10 -4.23 -2.53 2.02
N LEU A 11 -4.41 -3.44 2.98
CA LEU A 11 -3.54 -4.61 3.14
C LEU A 11 -3.53 -5.46 1.87
N CYS A 12 -4.70 -5.76 1.30
CA CYS A 12 -4.82 -6.47 0.04
C CYS A 12 -4.13 -5.74 -1.11
N CYS A 13 -4.18 -4.40 -1.17
CA CYS A 13 -3.43 -3.62 -2.16
C CYS A 13 -1.93 -3.86 -2.06
N VAL A 14 -1.37 -3.83 -0.84
CA VAL A 14 0.07 -4.06 -0.61
C VAL A 14 0.45 -5.51 -0.92
N VAL A 15 -0.35 -6.48 -0.47
CA VAL A 15 -0.10 -7.91 -0.75
C VAL A 15 -0.16 -8.18 -2.25
N ALA A 16 -1.18 -7.67 -2.95
CA ALA A 16 -1.31 -7.84 -4.40
C ALA A 16 -0.12 -7.21 -5.15
N PHE A 17 0.30 -6.00 -4.76
CA PHE A 17 1.49 -5.36 -5.31
C PHE A 17 2.73 -6.26 -5.21
N VAL A 18 2.98 -6.82 -4.03
CA VAL A 18 4.15 -7.68 -3.78
C VAL A 18 4.08 -8.97 -4.58
N LEU A 19 2.95 -9.68 -4.54
CA LEU A 19 2.79 -10.97 -5.20
C LEU A 19 2.87 -10.82 -6.72
N ILE A 20 2.16 -9.85 -7.30
CA ILE A 20 2.18 -9.58 -8.75
C ILE A 20 3.57 -9.13 -9.19
N GLY A 21 4.20 -8.23 -8.43
CA GLY A 21 5.54 -7.72 -8.74
C GLY A 21 6.60 -8.83 -8.76
N ARG A 22 6.61 -9.70 -7.74
CA ARG A 22 7.54 -10.84 -7.67
C ARG A 22 7.29 -11.87 -8.77
N ALA A 23 6.03 -12.20 -9.03
CA ALA A 23 5.65 -13.12 -10.12
C ALA A 23 6.12 -12.59 -11.49
N SER A 24 6.03 -11.28 -11.70
CA SER A 24 6.44 -10.62 -12.95
C SER A 24 7.96 -10.62 -13.19
N HIS A 25 8.78 -10.75 -12.13
CA HIS A 25 10.24 -10.74 -12.22
C HIS A 25 10.86 -12.14 -12.08
N SER A 26 10.05 -13.20 -12.08
CA SER A 26 10.51 -14.59 -11.86
C SER A 26 11.34 -14.78 -10.57
N GLU A 27 11.12 -13.94 -9.55
CA GLU A 27 11.92 -13.94 -8.30
C GLU A 27 11.63 -15.14 -7.37
N GLY A 28 10.97 -16.20 -7.85
CA GLY A 28 10.58 -17.37 -7.07
C GLY A 28 9.44 -17.08 -6.07
N GLU A 29 8.48 -18.00 -6.00
CA GLU A 29 7.32 -17.92 -5.10
C GLU A 29 7.63 -18.48 -3.70
N THR A 30 8.68 -17.96 -3.06
CA THR A 30 8.93 -18.31 -1.66
C THR A 30 8.17 -17.37 -0.74
N LEU A 31 7.52 -17.93 0.29
CA LEU A 31 6.84 -17.14 1.32
C LEU A 31 7.79 -16.18 2.02
N ALA A 32 9.05 -16.60 2.24
CA ALA A 32 10.09 -15.77 2.83
C ALA A 32 10.46 -14.57 1.93
N GLY A 33 10.56 -14.78 0.61
CA GLY A 33 10.80 -13.70 -0.34
C GLY A 33 9.65 -12.69 -0.38
N ALA A 34 8.40 -13.19 -0.40
CA ALA A 34 7.22 -12.32 -0.33
C ALA A 34 7.19 -11.50 0.97
N ALA A 35 7.45 -12.13 2.12
CA ALA A 35 7.51 -11.44 3.41
C ALA A 35 8.64 -10.38 3.44
N THR A 36 9.80 -10.71 2.87
CA THR A 36 10.95 -9.81 2.78
C THR A 36 10.64 -8.57 1.94
N THR A 37 9.93 -8.74 0.82
CA THR A 37 9.50 -7.62 -0.03
C THR A 37 8.36 -6.81 0.60
N ALA A 38 7.45 -7.47 1.34
CA ALA A 38 6.22 -6.85 1.84
C ALA A 38 6.41 -6.01 3.11
N TRP A 39 7.23 -6.47 4.07
CA TRP A 39 7.30 -5.84 5.39
C TRP A 39 7.60 -4.32 5.37
N PRO A 40 8.44 -3.77 4.48
CA PRO A 40 8.71 -2.33 4.44
C PRO A 40 7.42 -1.54 4.13
N PHE A 41 6.63 -2.03 3.17
CA PHE A 41 5.38 -1.41 2.75
C PHE A 41 4.27 -1.61 3.78
N LEU A 42 4.21 -2.77 4.43
CA LEU A 42 3.27 -3.02 5.51
C LEU A 42 3.54 -2.11 6.72
N ALA A 43 4.82 -1.88 7.04
CA ALA A 43 5.20 -0.90 8.06
C ALA A 43 4.80 0.53 7.64
N GLY A 44 5.05 0.91 6.39
CA GLY A 44 4.59 2.21 5.86
C GLY A 44 3.08 2.38 5.87
N LEU A 45 2.33 1.31 5.55
CA LEU A 45 0.87 1.28 5.62
C LEU A 45 0.39 1.52 7.06
N LEU A 46 0.97 0.81 8.03
CA LEU A 46 0.65 1.01 9.45
C LEU A 46 0.92 2.44 9.90
N ILE A 47 2.10 2.99 9.55
CA ILE A 47 2.47 4.38 9.85
C ILE A 47 1.44 5.34 9.25
N GLY A 48 1.06 5.15 7.99
CA GLY A 48 0.07 5.97 7.31
C GLY A 48 -1.28 5.97 8.02
N TRP A 49 -1.75 4.80 8.45
CA TRP A 49 -3.01 4.68 9.20
C TRP A 49 -2.95 5.40 10.55
N LEU A 50 -1.83 5.29 11.27
CA LEU A 50 -1.61 5.96 12.54
C LEU A 50 -1.56 7.48 12.40
N VAL A 51 -0.73 7.99 11.48
CA VAL A 51 -0.52 9.43 11.26
C VAL A 51 -1.79 10.12 10.78
N THR A 52 -2.50 9.52 9.82
CA THR A 52 -3.76 10.08 9.31
C THR A 52 -4.93 9.89 10.26
N ARG A 53 -4.76 9.09 11.32
CA ARG A 53 -5.86 8.57 12.16
C ARG A 53 -6.97 7.98 11.29
N GLY A 54 -6.57 7.12 10.34
CA GLY A 54 -7.42 6.63 9.24
C GLY A 54 -8.74 6.01 9.71
N TRP A 55 -8.79 5.50 10.93
CA TRP A 55 -10.01 4.99 11.55
C TRP A 55 -11.13 6.03 11.74
N ARG A 56 -10.82 7.33 11.75
CA ARG A 56 -11.84 8.39 11.86
C ARG A 56 -12.62 8.59 10.56
N ARG A 57 -11.97 8.43 9.41
CA ARG A 57 -12.57 8.64 8.08
C ARG A 57 -11.97 7.67 7.04
N PRO A 58 -12.15 6.35 7.22
CA PRO A 58 -11.37 5.33 6.50
C PRO A 58 -11.51 5.36 4.96
N ALA A 59 -12.68 5.78 4.46
CA ALA A 59 -12.95 5.88 3.03
C ALA A 59 -12.63 7.26 2.42
N ALA A 60 -12.14 8.23 3.20
CA ALA A 60 -11.83 9.55 2.68
C ALA A 60 -10.65 9.50 1.70
N LEU A 61 -10.87 9.98 0.48
CA LEU A 61 -9.85 9.97 -0.60
C LEU A 61 -8.62 10.80 -0.23
N VAL A 62 -8.80 12.04 0.22
CA VAL A 62 -7.67 12.95 0.49
C VAL A 62 -7.09 12.72 1.87
N ALA A 63 -7.88 12.92 2.93
CA ALA A 63 -7.37 12.90 4.31
C ALA A 63 -6.75 11.56 4.74
N THR A 64 -7.33 10.45 4.29
CA THR A 64 -6.83 9.10 4.61
C THR A 64 -6.13 8.47 3.41
N GLY A 65 -6.75 8.46 2.22
CA GLY A 65 -6.17 7.83 1.04
C GLY A 65 -4.81 8.38 0.66
N ALA A 66 -4.68 9.70 0.49
CA ALA A 66 -3.39 10.30 0.11
C ALA A 66 -2.33 10.15 1.20
N GLY A 67 -2.68 10.37 2.47
CA GLY A 67 -1.73 10.23 3.57
C GLY A 67 -1.25 8.80 3.77
N VAL A 68 -2.15 7.81 3.72
CA VAL A 68 -1.80 6.39 3.83
C VAL A 68 -0.95 5.94 2.63
N TRP A 69 -1.33 6.34 1.42
CA TRP A 69 -0.58 6.01 0.20
C TRP A 69 0.84 6.60 0.23
N VAL A 70 0.99 7.90 0.51
CA VAL A 70 2.30 8.56 0.60
C VAL A 70 3.17 7.90 1.67
N ALA A 71 2.61 7.63 2.86
CA ALA A 71 3.36 6.95 3.91
C ALA A 71 3.78 5.53 3.51
N THR A 72 2.89 4.76 2.87
CA THR A 72 3.19 3.40 2.40
C THR A 72 4.36 3.40 1.42
N VAL A 73 4.34 4.30 0.43
CA VAL A 73 5.41 4.41 -0.57
C VAL A 73 6.69 4.96 0.06
N ALA A 74 6.63 6.11 0.72
CA ALA A 74 7.82 6.79 1.22
C ALA A 74 8.54 5.98 2.32
N ALA A 75 7.79 5.51 3.34
CA ALA A 75 8.38 4.69 4.39
C ALA A 75 8.78 3.31 3.86
N GLY A 76 8.01 2.72 2.95
CA GLY A 76 8.37 1.46 2.31
C GLY A 76 9.70 1.55 1.56
N MET A 77 9.91 2.59 0.76
CA MET A 77 11.16 2.80 0.03
C MET A 77 12.32 3.14 0.97
N ALA A 78 12.09 3.96 2.01
CA ALA A 78 13.11 4.26 3.01
C ALA A 78 13.56 2.99 3.76
N LEU A 79 12.61 2.17 4.23
CA LEU A 79 12.87 0.91 4.91
C LEU A 79 13.59 -0.10 4.00
N ARG A 80 13.22 -0.17 2.72
CA ARG A 80 13.95 -0.97 1.72
C ARG A 80 15.41 -0.54 1.58
N ALA A 81 15.67 0.76 1.47
CA ALA A 81 17.03 1.28 1.36
C ALA A 81 17.90 0.92 2.56
N VAL A 82 17.43 1.19 3.78
CA VAL A 82 18.21 0.91 4.99
C VAL A 82 18.38 -0.58 5.27
N SER A 83 17.52 -1.43 4.67
CA SER A 83 17.59 -2.88 4.78
C SER A 83 18.37 -3.55 3.64
N GLY A 84 19.04 -2.76 2.78
CA GLY A 84 19.86 -3.29 1.70
C GLY A 84 19.07 -3.89 0.52
N GLN A 85 17.75 -3.66 0.43
CA GLN A 85 16.89 -4.20 -0.63
C GLN A 85 16.92 -3.38 -1.93
N GLY A 86 17.64 -2.24 -1.93
CA GLY A 86 17.80 -1.36 -3.08
C GLY A 86 16.57 -0.49 -3.41
N ILE A 87 16.82 0.55 -4.24
CA ILE A 87 15.83 1.47 -4.79
C ILE A 87 16.08 1.59 -6.29
N ALA A 88 15.43 0.76 -7.09
CA ALA A 88 15.40 0.94 -8.54
C ALA A 88 14.35 2.01 -8.91
N VAL A 89 14.69 2.94 -9.80
CA VAL A 89 13.78 4.03 -10.21
C VAL A 89 12.46 3.47 -10.76
N THR A 90 12.52 2.46 -11.62
CA THR A 90 11.32 1.79 -12.14
C THR A 90 10.47 1.17 -11.03
N PHE A 91 11.10 0.59 -10.01
CA PHE A 91 10.39 0.03 -8.87
C PHE A 91 9.66 1.13 -8.07
N VAL A 92 10.29 2.30 -7.85
CA VAL A 92 9.62 3.46 -7.23
C VAL A 92 8.37 3.85 -8.02
N LEU A 93 8.50 4.00 -9.35
CA LEU A 93 7.40 4.44 -10.21
C LEU A 93 6.24 3.43 -10.23
N VAL A 94 6.54 2.14 -10.40
CA VAL A 94 5.53 1.08 -10.39
C VAL A 94 4.85 1.01 -9.02
N THR A 95 5.61 1.08 -7.93
CA THR A 95 5.07 1.10 -6.56
C THR A 95 4.11 2.27 -6.36
N LEU A 96 4.54 3.47 -6.73
CA LEU A 96 3.78 4.71 -6.60
C LEU A 96 2.44 4.62 -7.36
N VAL A 97 2.49 4.22 -8.63
CA VAL A 97 1.33 4.14 -9.51
C VAL A 97 0.40 3.01 -9.11
N PHE A 98 0.92 1.79 -8.90
CA PHE A 98 0.11 0.63 -8.58
C PHE A 98 -0.62 0.81 -7.25
N LEU A 99 0.10 1.18 -6.17
CA LEU A 99 -0.52 1.41 -4.87
C LEU A 99 -1.47 2.61 -4.91
N GLY A 100 -1.13 3.65 -5.67
CA GLY A 100 -2.02 4.80 -5.86
C GLY A 100 -3.35 4.35 -6.48
N LEU A 101 -3.30 3.74 -7.65
CA LEU A 101 -4.49 3.26 -8.35
C LEU A 101 -5.32 2.30 -7.48
N ALA A 102 -4.68 1.35 -6.79
CA ALA A 102 -5.39 0.38 -5.96
C ALA A 102 -6.06 1.02 -4.73
N MET A 103 -5.32 1.84 -3.97
CA MET A 103 -5.79 2.44 -2.72
C MET A 103 -6.80 3.57 -2.94
N PHE A 104 -6.63 4.38 -4.00
CA PHE A 104 -7.62 5.38 -4.39
C PHE A 104 -8.82 4.74 -5.10
N GLY A 105 -8.59 3.69 -5.89
CA GLY A 105 -9.63 3.01 -6.68
C GLY A 105 -10.74 2.43 -5.82
N TRP A 106 -10.40 1.66 -4.77
CA TRP A 106 -11.44 1.11 -3.89
C TRP A 106 -12.19 2.21 -3.13
N ARG A 107 -11.48 3.28 -2.70
CA ARG A 107 -12.08 4.43 -2.00
C ARG A 107 -13.05 5.18 -2.89
N ALA A 108 -12.70 5.39 -4.16
CA ALA A 108 -13.58 6.03 -5.14
C ALA A 108 -14.84 5.20 -5.40
N VAL A 109 -14.72 3.87 -5.49
CA VAL A 109 -15.88 2.97 -5.60
C VAL A 109 -16.76 3.03 -4.36
N ALA A 110 -16.17 2.99 -3.16
CA ALA A 110 -16.91 3.10 -1.91
C ALA A 110 -17.62 4.45 -1.76
N GLY A 111 -16.96 5.54 -2.18
CA GLY A 111 -17.54 6.89 -2.20
C GLY A 111 -18.78 7.00 -3.09
N ARG A 112 -18.73 6.41 -4.30
CA ARG A 112 -19.87 6.38 -5.22
C ARG A 112 -21.08 5.67 -4.63
N ARG A 113 -20.88 4.57 -3.89
CA ARG A 113 -21.96 3.81 -3.23
C ARG A 113 -22.62 4.54 -2.06
N MET A 114 -22.01 5.60 -1.54
CA MET A 114 -22.59 6.42 -0.47
C MET A 114 -23.36 7.64 -1.00
N ALA A 115 -23.19 7.96 -2.28
CA ALA A 115 -23.86 9.08 -2.94
C ALA A 115 -25.12 8.67 -3.73
N THR A 116 -25.36 7.37 -3.87
CA THR A 116 -26.56 6.74 -4.46
C THR A 116 -27.48 6.24 -3.37
#